data_AF-A0A6L9JX74-F1
#
_entry.id   AF-A0A6L9JX74-F1
#
_cell.length_a   1.000
_cell.length_b   1.000
_cell.length_c   1.000
_cell.angle_alpha   90.00
_cell.angle_beta   90.00
_cell.angle_gamma   90.00
#
_symmetry.space_group_name_H-M   'P 1'
#
loop_
_entity.id
_entity.type
_entity.pdbx_description
1 polymer ?
#
loop_
_entity_poly.entity_id
_entity_poly.type
_entity_poly.pdbx_seq_one_letter_code
_entity_poly.pdbx_strand_id
1 'polypeptide(L)'
;MAYDKSKISSVTYPIYSESVVNNMRNYISDLKNGNFYDFKPNYNLLTNNCIDFVNSILRVSHYDNDKNGIDFIQELRGMSPNAVLDNFEEIVEDQKSTETPLIIDLTGDGIITIAENGSIYFDHDNDGIVESSGWIEANNAFLVWDKNGDGKINNGNELFGNNSILKNGVKSVNGFAALADLDDNFDGIFDQNDSLWNSLELWIDANKDGITDDGELYKLSESGISAINLTYKENGFKDINGNIHGFESSVLWNNGDTTKIVDVFFAVDKNIQMESLNSNIDIIGINNTFSEIIL
;
A
#
# COMPACT_ATOMS: atom_id res chain seq x y z
N MET A 1 50.79 57.10 15.66
CA MET A 1 50.18 55.78 15.40
C MET A 1 50.16 55.58 13.90
N ALA A 2 50.89 54.58 13.39
CA ALA A 2 50.90 54.27 11.97
C ALA A 2 49.75 53.33 11.61
N TYR A 3 49.16 53.54 10.43
CA TYR A 3 48.08 52.74 9.88
C TYR A 3 48.53 51.29 9.63
N ASP A 4 47.81 50.33 10.21
CA ASP A 4 48.09 48.90 10.11
C ASP A 4 47.11 48.24 9.14
N LYS A 5 47.59 47.94 7.93
CA LYS A 5 46.80 47.39 6.81
C LYS A 5 46.34 45.94 7.06
N SER A 6 46.94 45.24 8.03
CA SER A 6 46.57 43.86 8.39
C SER A 6 45.29 43.78 9.22
N LYS A 7 44.80 44.92 9.73
CA LYS A 7 43.55 45.03 10.51
C LYS A 7 42.33 45.40 9.68
N ILE A 8 42.46 45.46 8.36
CA ILE A 8 41.36 45.78 7.46
C ILE A 8 40.77 44.47 6.94
N SER A 9 39.70 44.02 7.58
CA SER A 9 38.80 43.02 7.01
C SER A 9 37.76 43.75 6.15
N SER A 10 37.80 43.57 4.83
CA SER A 10 36.66 43.94 4.00
C SER A 10 35.63 42.81 4.09
N VAL A 11 34.50 43.07 4.74
CA VAL A 11 33.32 42.20 4.63
C VAL A 11 32.49 42.75 3.46
N THR A 12 32.46 42.02 2.35
CA THR A 12 31.55 42.32 1.24
C THR A 12 30.20 41.68 1.57
N TYR A 13 29.24 42.50 2.00
CA TYR A 13 27.85 42.05 2.09
C TYR A 13 27.25 42.08 0.68
N PRO A 14 26.43 41.08 0.28
CA PRO A 14 25.63 41.21 -0.93
C PRO A 14 24.73 42.44 -0.79
N ILE A 15 24.85 43.37 -1.74
CA ILE A 15 23.92 44.49 -1.84
C ILE A 15 22.70 43.95 -2.56
N TYR A 16 21.70 43.50 -1.78
CA TYR A 16 20.40 43.16 -2.34
C TYR A 16 19.76 44.41 -2.95
N SER A 17 19.15 44.26 -4.13
CA SER A 17 18.45 45.36 -4.81
C SER A 17 17.32 45.91 -3.95
N GLU A 18 16.99 47.18 -4.19
CA GLU A 18 15.84 47.81 -3.52
C GLU A 18 14.53 47.06 -3.79
N SER A 19 14.40 46.40 -4.95
CA SER A 19 13.24 45.55 -5.26
C SER A 19 13.09 44.40 -4.25
N VAL A 20 14.16 43.63 -4.03
CA VAL A 20 14.19 42.51 -3.07
C VAL A 20 13.86 42.98 -1.65
N VAL A 21 14.50 44.07 -1.22
CA VAL A 21 14.27 44.65 0.11
C VAL A 21 12.84 45.17 0.26
N ASN A 22 12.26 45.78 -0.78
CA ASN A 22 10.90 46.28 -0.77
C ASN A 22 9.87 45.15 -0.78
N ASN A 23 10.09 44.07 -1.52
CA ASN A 23 9.20 42.91 -1.52
C ASN A 23 9.09 42.28 -0.13
N MET A 24 10.23 42.06 0.53
CA MET A 24 10.25 41.56 1.91
C MET A 24 9.58 42.53 2.89
N ARG A 25 9.82 43.85 2.74
CA ARG A 25 9.23 44.88 3.59
C ARG A 25 7.71 44.95 3.44
N ASN A 26 7.21 44.89 2.21
CA ASN A 26 5.78 44.90 1.90
C ASN A 26 5.11 43.67 2.47
N TYR A 27 5.68 42.48 2.24
CA TYR A 27 5.18 41.24 2.81
C TYR A 27 5.10 41.31 4.35
N ILE A 28 6.16 41.73 5.03
CA ILE A 28 6.14 41.91 6.50
C ILE A 28 5.09 42.93 6.95
N SER A 29 4.87 43.99 6.17
CA SER A 29 3.85 44.99 6.44
C SER A 29 2.44 44.39 6.34
N ASP A 30 2.18 43.57 5.32
CA ASP A 30 0.90 42.89 5.15
C ASP A 30 0.62 41.92 6.31
N LEU A 31 1.63 41.17 6.74
CA LEU A 31 1.54 40.30 7.91
C LEU A 31 1.16 41.07 9.18
N LYS A 32 1.79 42.23 9.41
CA LYS A 32 1.47 43.10 10.56
C LYS A 32 0.05 43.65 10.52
N ASN A 33 -0.51 43.79 9.32
CA ASN A 33 -1.87 44.25 9.10
C ASN A 33 -2.90 43.11 9.06
N GLY A 34 -2.47 41.85 9.30
CA GLY A 34 -3.35 40.68 9.33
C GLY A 34 -3.67 40.08 7.96
N ASN A 35 -2.96 40.49 6.91
CA ASN A 35 -3.11 39.95 5.55
C ASN A 35 -2.10 38.83 5.34
N PHE A 36 -2.57 37.59 5.43
CA PHE A 36 -1.74 36.39 5.31
C PHE A 36 -2.04 35.68 3.98
N TYR A 37 -1.06 35.66 3.07
CA TYR A 37 -1.22 35.09 1.74
C TYR A 37 -0.72 33.63 1.63
N ASP A 38 0.37 33.29 2.33
CA ASP A 38 1.03 31.98 2.24
C ASP A 38 0.99 31.15 3.53
N PHE A 39 0.31 31.64 4.58
CA PHE A 39 0.18 30.88 5.84
C PHE A 39 -1.07 31.28 6.64
N LYS A 40 -1.45 30.46 7.63
CA LYS A 40 -2.70 30.66 8.38
C LYS A 40 -2.62 31.89 9.32
N PRO A 41 -3.71 32.67 9.50
CA PRO A 41 -3.72 33.90 10.32
C PRO A 41 -3.38 33.71 11.81
N ASN A 42 -3.46 32.47 12.31
CA ASN A 42 -3.18 32.10 13.69
C ASN A 42 -1.76 31.54 13.88
N TYR A 43 -0.84 31.84 12.97
CA TYR A 43 0.54 31.39 13.03
C TYR A 43 1.18 31.74 14.39
N ASN A 44 1.63 30.71 15.09
CA ASN A 44 2.45 30.85 16.28
C ASN A 44 3.49 29.72 16.30
N LEU A 45 4.61 29.96 16.98
CA LEU A 45 5.74 29.01 17.05
C LEU A 45 5.40 27.68 17.74
N LEU A 46 4.21 27.56 18.37
CA LEU A 46 3.74 26.32 18.99
C LEU A 46 2.97 25.43 18.01
N THR A 47 2.44 25.97 16.91
CA THR A 47 1.58 25.25 15.94
C THR A 47 2.09 25.31 14.51
N ASN A 48 3.12 26.10 14.24
CA ASN A 48 3.73 26.24 12.93
C ASN A 48 5.25 26.39 13.07
N ASN A 49 5.98 25.93 12.05
CA ASN A 49 7.42 25.84 12.09
C ASN A 49 8.10 27.15 11.64
N CYS A 50 9.04 27.65 12.46
CA CYS A 50 9.82 28.87 12.18
C CYS A 50 10.55 28.86 10.83
N ILE A 51 10.91 27.68 10.30
CA ILE A 51 11.50 27.55 8.97
C ILE A 51 10.47 27.90 7.89
N ASP A 52 9.22 27.49 8.02
CA ASP A 52 8.16 27.77 7.04
C ASP A 52 7.83 29.27 7.00
N PHE A 53 7.81 29.92 8.17
CA PHE A 53 7.67 31.37 8.25
C PHE A 53 8.85 32.14 7.71
N VAL A 54 10.08 31.65 7.94
CA VAL A 54 11.25 32.29 7.35
C VAL A 54 11.24 32.09 5.83
N ASN A 55 10.97 30.88 5.35
CA ASN A 55 10.90 30.57 3.92
C ASN A 55 9.78 31.33 3.22
N SER A 56 8.63 31.60 3.86
CA SER A 56 7.59 32.45 3.26
C SER A 56 8.06 33.88 3.01
N ILE A 57 8.89 34.44 3.90
CA ILE A 57 9.54 35.75 3.72
C ILE A 57 10.67 35.69 2.69
N LEU A 58 11.43 34.59 2.63
CA LEU A 58 12.52 34.44 1.67
C LEU A 58 12.00 34.21 0.24
N ARG A 59 10.87 33.50 0.08
CA ARG A 59 10.23 33.25 -1.21
C ARG A 59 9.84 34.55 -1.93
N VAL A 60 9.42 35.58 -1.20
CA VAL A 60 9.09 36.88 -1.84
C VAL A 60 10.30 37.63 -2.39
N SER A 61 11.53 37.22 -2.02
CA SER A 61 12.75 37.75 -2.65
C SER A 61 12.92 37.32 -4.12
N HIS A 62 12.16 36.32 -4.57
CA HIS A 62 12.19 35.82 -5.95
C HIS A 62 11.30 36.59 -6.93
N TYR A 63 10.28 37.33 -6.46
CA TYR A 63 9.34 38.03 -7.33
C TYR A 63 9.95 39.31 -7.92
N ASP A 64 9.68 39.59 -9.21
CA ASP A 64 10.04 40.83 -9.92
C ASP A 64 11.49 41.32 -9.70
N ASN A 65 12.43 40.37 -9.71
CA ASN A 65 13.85 40.66 -9.61
C ASN A 65 14.49 40.75 -11.00
N ASP A 66 14.68 41.98 -11.48
CA ASP A 66 15.11 42.35 -12.85
C ASP A 66 16.54 41.91 -13.27
N LYS A 67 17.22 41.04 -12.51
CA LYS A 67 18.59 40.61 -12.84
C LYS A 67 18.75 39.09 -12.76
N ASN A 68 18.55 38.40 -13.89
CA ASN A 68 19.11 37.08 -14.24
C ASN A 68 19.19 36.01 -13.11
N GLY A 69 18.30 36.05 -12.10
CA GLY A 69 18.33 35.13 -10.95
C GLY A 69 19.56 35.23 -10.03
N ILE A 70 20.26 36.36 -9.96
CA ILE A 70 21.51 36.48 -9.15
C ILE A 70 21.33 37.18 -7.79
N ASP A 71 20.16 37.73 -7.49
CA ASP A 71 19.97 38.64 -6.35
C ASP A 71 18.78 38.26 -5.43
N PHE A 72 18.60 36.97 -5.14
CA PHE A 72 17.56 36.51 -4.21
C PHE A 72 18.21 35.89 -2.96
N ILE A 73 17.45 35.82 -1.87
CA ILE A 73 17.92 35.15 -0.66
C ILE A 73 17.47 33.70 -0.73
N GLN A 74 18.43 32.78 -0.77
CA GLN A 74 18.13 31.36 -0.81
C GLN A 74 17.34 30.95 0.44
N GLU A 75 16.25 30.23 0.22
CA GLU A 75 15.45 29.61 1.27
C GLU A 75 16.29 28.66 2.13
N LEU A 76 15.89 28.50 3.39
CA LEU A 76 16.52 27.56 4.29
C LEU A 76 16.33 26.15 3.74
N ARG A 77 17.43 25.41 3.61
CA ARG A 77 17.45 24.01 3.15
C ARG A 77 17.28 23.07 4.34
N GLY A 78 16.43 22.06 4.20
CA GLY A 78 16.17 21.04 5.22
C GLY A 78 14.67 20.76 5.37
N MET A 79 14.32 19.61 5.92
CA MET A 79 12.92 19.27 6.18
C MET A 79 12.41 20.06 7.39
N SER A 80 11.28 20.72 7.18
CA SER A 80 10.46 21.32 8.24
C SER A 80 10.04 20.25 9.24
N PRO A 81 10.00 20.46 10.57
CA PRO A 81 9.34 19.53 11.49
C PRO A 81 7.96 19.03 11.03
N ASN A 82 7.16 19.84 10.34
CA ASN A 82 5.91 19.38 9.73
C ASN A 82 6.17 18.46 8.53
N ALA A 83 7.09 18.81 7.63
CA ALA A 83 7.49 17.90 6.56
C ALA A 83 8.11 16.59 7.09
N VAL A 84 8.79 16.63 8.24
CA VAL A 84 9.28 15.43 8.93
C VAL A 84 8.10 14.63 9.49
N LEU A 85 7.10 15.29 10.09
CA LEU A 85 5.86 14.64 10.56
C LEU A 85 5.06 14.04 9.40
N ASP A 86 4.85 14.78 8.31
CA ASP A 86 4.16 14.32 7.11
C ASP A 86 4.89 13.10 6.51
N ASN A 87 6.23 13.15 6.44
CA ASN A 87 7.03 11.98 6.04
C ASN A 87 6.95 10.83 7.05
N PHE A 88 6.84 11.09 8.35
CA PHE A 88 6.62 10.02 9.34
C PHE A 88 5.23 9.41 9.21
N GLU A 89 4.19 10.20 8.96
CA GLU A 89 2.84 9.72 8.72
C GLU A 89 2.76 8.90 7.43
N GLU A 90 3.36 9.38 6.35
CA GLU A 90 3.52 8.64 5.08
C GLU A 90 4.29 7.33 5.30
N ILE A 91 5.42 7.34 6.00
CA ILE A 91 6.19 6.12 6.33
C ILE A 91 5.41 5.16 7.23
N VAL A 92 4.53 5.66 8.11
CA VAL A 92 3.69 4.82 8.99
C VAL A 92 2.49 4.26 8.23
N GLU A 93 1.96 4.99 7.26
CA GLU A 93 0.82 4.61 6.42
C GLU A 93 1.25 3.61 5.33
N ASP A 94 2.41 3.81 4.73
CA ASP A 94 3.09 2.87 3.80
C ASP A 94 3.58 1.59 4.53
N GLN A 95 3.71 1.64 5.87
CA GLN A 95 3.99 0.47 6.71
C GLN A 95 2.76 -0.30 7.18
N LYS A 96 1.55 0.19 6.88
CA LYS A 96 0.34 -0.63 6.98
C LYS A 96 0.17 -1.34 5.65
N SER A 97 0.82 -2.51 5.53
CA SER A 97 0.20 -3.57 4.73
C SER A 97 -1.24 -3.71 5.24
N THR A 98 -2.20 -3.42 4.36
CA THR A 98 -3.62 -3.62 4.65
C THR A 98 -4.15 -4.84 3.92
N GLU A 99 -3.41 -5.26 2.90
CA GLU A 99 -3.70 -6.35 2.00
C GLU A 99 -3.53 -7.67 2.74
N THR A 100 -4.64 -8.40 2.86
CA THR A 100 -4.60 -9.68 3.53
C THR A 100 -5.24 -10.79 2.73
N PRO A 101 -4.75 -12.03 2.94
CA PRO A 101 -5.62 -13.17 2.78
C PRO A 101 -5.68 -14.08 4.02
N LEU A 102 -6.75 -14.87 4.10
CA LEU A 102 -6.85 -16.02 5.00
C LEU A 102 -5.97 -17.18 4.52
N ILE A 103 -5.11 -17.65 5.40
CA ILE A 103 -4.20 -18.76 5.16
C ILE A 103 -4.44 -19.86 6.19
N ILE A 104 -4.52 -21.10 5.72
CA ILE A 104 -4.73 -22.30 6.53
C ILE A 104 -3.41 -23.02 6.77
N ASP A 105 -3.17 -23.38 8.03
CA ASP A 105 -2.09 -24.27 8.44
C ASP A 105 -2.49 -25.73 8.15
N LEU A 106 -1.82 -26.36 7.18
CA LEU A 106 -2.13 -27.73 6.78
C LEU A 106 -1.44 -28.78 7.65
N THR A 107 -0.35 -28.44 8.34
CA THR A 107 0.50 -29.42 9.05
C THR A 107 0.42 -29.31 10.57
N GLY A 108 -0.12 -28.22 11.09
CA GLY A 108 -0.19 -27.94 12.53
C GLY A 108 1.07 -27.27 13.10
N ASP A 109 2.02 -26.88 12.24
CA ASP A 109 3.27 -26.23 12.62
C ASP A 109 3.15 -24.69 12.67
N GLY A 110 1.96 -24.16 12.36
CA GLY A 110 1.67 -22.74 12.22
C GLY A 110 1.83 -22.22 10.79
N ILE A 111 1.50 -20.94 10.61
CA ILE A 111 1.70 -20.25 9.33
C ILE A 111 3.16 -19.82 9.22
N ILE A 112 3.81 -20.26 8.15
CA ILE A 112 5.19 -19.96 7.79
C ILE A 112 5.16 -19.08 6.55
N THR A 113 5.73 -17.89 6.68
CA THR A 113 5.75 -16.90 5.60
C THR A 113 7.13 -16.79 4.95
N ILE A 114 7.17 -16.07 3.83
CA ILE A 114 8.36 -15.72 3.08
C ILE A 114 8.44 -14.19 3.07
N ALA A 115 9.65 -13.66 3.19
CA ALA A 115 9.86 -12.22 3.14
C ALA A 115 9.68 -11.68 1.72
N GLU A 116 9.09 -10.50 1.62
CA GLU A 116 9.17 -9.68 0.39
C GLU A 116 10.67 -9.45 0.08
N ASN A 117 11.06 -9.76 -1.16
CA ASN A 117 12.44 -9.62 -1.61
C ASN A 117 12.59 -9.44 -3.13
N GLY A 118 11.51 -9.06 -3.82
CA GLY A 118 11.48 -8.92 -5.29
C GLY A 118 11.32 -10.21 -6.08
N SER A 119 10.98 -11.36 -5.47
CA SER A 119 10.91 -12.65 -6.16
C SER A 119 9.51 -13.16 -6.47
N ILE A 120 8.50 -12.75 -5.70
CA ILE A 120 7.11 -13.21 -5.83
C ILE A 120 6.23 -11.98 -6.03
N TYR A 121 5.32 -12.05 -7.00
CA TYR A 121 4.47 -10.93 -7.40
C TYR A 121 3.01 -11.35 -7.41
N PHE A 122 2.13 -10.54 -6.84
CA PHE A 122 0.70 -10.81 -6.85
C PHE A 122 -0.09 -9.51 -6.75
N ASP A 123 -1.24 -9.44 -7.43
CA ASP A 123 -2.15 -8.29 -7.39
C ASP A 123 -3.08 -8.44 -6.16
N HIS A 124 -2.63 -7.96 -5.00
CA HIS A 124 -3.40 -8.13 -3.77
C HIS A 124 -4.61 -7.20 -3.65
N ASP A 125 -4.64 -6.07 -4.36
CA ASP A 125 -5.69 -5.06 -4.25
C ASP A 125 -6.66 -4.98 -5.42
N ASN A 126 -6.45 -5.85 -6.42
CA ASN A 126 -7.24 -6.05 -7.62
C ASN A 126 -7.32 -4.76 -8.47
N ASP A 127 -6.19 -4.08 -8.65
CA ASP A 127 -6.06 -2.91 -9.50
C ASP A 127 -5.48 -3.21 -10.90
N GLY A 128 -5.07 -4.46 -11.14
CA GLY A 128 -4.49 -4.92 -12.39
C GLY A 128 -2.96 -4.83 -12.45
N ILE A 129 -2.31 -4.42 -11.37
CA ILE A 129 -0.86 -4.37 -11.23
C ILE A 129 -0.44 -5.44 -10.24
N VAL A 130 0.59 -6.22 -10.56
CA VAL A 130 1.17 -7.16 -9.60
C VAL A 130 2.38 -6.51 -8.92
N GLU A 131 2.43 -6.54 -7.59
CA GLU A 131 3.54 -5.98 -6.83
C GLU A 131 4.33 -7.07 -6.10
N SER A 132 5.60 -6.77 -5.83
CA SER A 132 6.44 -7.66 -5.04
C SER A 132 5.86 -7.84 -3.65
N SER A 133 5.73 -9.09 -3.22
CA SER A 133 5.03 -9.44 -1.99
C SER A 133 5.80 -10.47 -1.17
N GLY A 134 5.59 -10.42 0.15
CA GLY A 134 5.78 -11.57 1.03
C GLY A 134 4.80 -12.68 0.65
N TRP A 135 5.08 -13.90 1.08
CA TRP A 135 4.29 -15.06 0.64
C TRP A 135 4.19 -16.14 1.71
N ILE A 136 3.63 -17.30 1.39
CA ILE A 136 3.57 -18.47 2.28
C ILE A 136 4.49 -19.59 1.80
N GLU A 137 4.89 -20.46 2.72
CA GLU A 137 5.50 -21.74 2.36
C GLU A 137 4.44 -22.79 1.98
N ALA A 138 4.84 -23.80 1.20
CA ALA A 138 3.94 -24.82 0.63
C ALA A 138 3.28 -25.78 1.64
N ASN A 139 3.61 -25.68 2.94
CA ASN A 139 2.90 -26.38 4.02
C ASN A 139 1.67 -25.60 4.52
N ASN A 140 1.36 -24.47 3.90
CA ASN A 140 0.16 -23.68 4.14
C ASN A 140 -0.62 -23.54 2.83
N ALA A 141 -1.87 -23.11 2.92
CA ALA A 141 -2.70 -22.83 1.75
C ALA A 141 -3.43 -21.51 1.91
N PHE A 142 -3.62 -20.77 0.81
CA PHE A 142 -4.64 -19.73 0.77
C PHE A 142 -6.02 -20.36 0.72
N LEU A 143 -6.97 -19.83 1.50
CA LEU A 143 -8.38 -20.08 1.24
C LEU A 143 -8.80 -19.15 0.10
N VAL A 144 -9.39 -19.71 -0.97
CA VAL A 144 -9.68 -18.95 -2.19
C VAL A 144 -11.08 -19.25 -2.74
N TRP A 145 -11.57 -18.32 -3.55
CA TRP A 145 -12.77 -18.47 -4.37
C TRP A 145 -12.49 -17.94 -5.77
N ASP A 146 -12.34 -18.85 -6.73
CA ASP A 146 -12.36 -18.50 -8.16
C ASP A 146 -13.76 -17.99 -8.55
N LYS A 147 -13.94 -16.67 -8.42
CA LYS A 147 -15.23 -16.00 -8.66
C LYS A 147 -15.54 -15.88 -10.15
N ASN A 148 -14.51 -15.84 -10.98
CA ASN A 148 -14.65 -15.60 -12.41
C ASN A 148 -14.72 -16.92 -13.20
N GLY A 149 -14.31 -18.05 -12.60
CA GLY A 149 -14.39 -19.41 -13.14
C GLY A 149 -13.32 -19.71 -14.20
N ASP A 150 -12.19 -19.00 -14.22
CA ASP A 150 -11.10 -19.18 -15.18
C ASP A 150 -10.07 -20.26 -14.76
N GLY A 151 -10.23 -20.83 -13.56
CA GLY A 151 -9.35 -21.85 -13.00
C GLY A 151 -8.04 -21.29 -12.46
N LYS A 152 -7.95 -19.98 -12.23
CA LYS A 152 -6.77 -19.30 -11.69
C LYS A 152 -7.18 -18.36 -10.57
N ILE A 153 -6.28 -18.20 -9.62
CA ILE A 153 -6.38 -17.17 -8.60
C ILE A 153 -5.35 -16.12 -8.95
N ASN A 154 -5.80 -14.97 -9.42
CA ASN A 154 -4.89 -13.98 -10.02
C ASN A 154 -5.01 -12.58 -9.42
N ASN A 155 -5.92 -12.37 -8.47
CA ASN A 155 -6.07 -11.10 -7.77
C ASN A 155 -6.70 -11.26 -6.37
N GLY A 156 -6.61 -10.20 -5.57
CA GLY A 156 -7.10 -10.17 -4.19
C GLY A 156 -8.62 -10.25 -4.01
N ASN A 157 -9.44 -10.13 -5.06
CA ASN A 157 -10.88 -10.37 -4.95
C ASN A 157 -11.22 -11.87 -4.92
N GLU A 158 -10.29 -12.74 -5.34
CA GLU A 158 -10.40 -14.20 -5.30
C GLU A 158 -9.74 -14.80 -4.06
N LEU A 159 -9.00 -13.98 -3.32
CA LEU A 159 -8.57 -14.26 -1.95
C LEU A 159 -9.61 -13.80 -0.93
N PHE A 160 -9.58 -14.38 0.28
CA PHE A 160 -10.40 -13.92 1.41
C PHE A 160 -9.63 -12.89 2.24
N GLY A 161 -9.94 -11.60 2.04
CA GLY A 161 -9.20 -10.48 2.60
C GLY A 161 -10.00 -9.19 2.65
N ASN A 162 -9.34 -8.07 2.93
CA ASN A 162 -9.94 -6.73 2.85
C ASN A 162 -10.32 -6.31 1.40
N ASN A 163 -9.78 -6.98 0.38
CA ASN A 163 -10.13 -6.73 -1.02
C ASN A 163 -11.25 -7.64 -1.55
N SER A 164 -11.75 -8.59 -0.74
CA SER A 164 -12.94 -9.36 -1.10
C SER A 164 -14.18 -8.46 -1.14
N ILE A 165 -14.96 -8.58 -2.21
CA ILE A 165 -16.29 -7.94 -2.31
C ILE A 165 -17.35 -8.84 -1.65
N LEU A 166 -18.05 -8.29 -0.66
CA LEU A 166 -19.16 -8.95 0.05
C LEU A 166 -20.44 -8.99 -0.81
N LYS A 167 -21.44 -9.78 -0.40
CA LYS A 167 -22.79 -9.87 -1.00
C LYS A 167 -23.46 -8.50 -1.18
N ASN A 168 -23.14 -7.52 -0.33
CA ASN A 168 -23.67 -6.15 -0.40
C ASN A 168 -22.92 -5.22 -1.37
N GLY A 169 -21.85 -5.69 -2.03
CA GLY A 169 -21.04 -4.93 -2.97
C GLY A 169 -19.95 -4.06 -2.34
N VAL A 170 -19.73 -4.12 -1.03
CA VAL A 170 -18.68 -3.37 -0.32
C VAL A 170 -17.47 -4.27 -0.07
N LYS A 171 -16.27 -3.69 -0.07
CA LYS A 171 -15.04 -4.37 0.35
C LYS A 171 -15.14 -4.82 1.82
N SER A 172 -14.65 -6.01 2.11
CA SER A 172 -14.58 -6.53 3.48
C SER A 172 -13.59 -5.72 4.33
N VAL A 173 -13.75 -5.76 5.65
CA VAL A 173 -12.78 -5.16 6.58
C VAL A 173 -11.57 -6.05 6.83
N ASN A 174 -11.71 -7.37 6.65
CA ASN A 174 -10.67 -8.39 6.80
C ASN A 174 -11.14 -9.72 6.18
N GLY A 175 -10.28 -10.73 6.14
CA GLY A 175 -10.58 -12.03 5.54
C GLY A 175 -11.64 -12.83 6.29
N PHE A 176 -11.68 -12.77 7.62
CA PHE A 176 -12.72 -13.47 8.40
C PHE A 176 -14.12 -12.89 8.17
N ALA A 177 -14.24 -11.56 8.07
CA ALA A 177 -15.49 -10.90 7.71
C ALA A 177 -15.92 -11.25 6.27
N ALA A 178 -14.96 -11.45 5.37
CA ALA A 178 -15.24 -11.91 4.01
C ALA A 178 -15.79 -13.34 3.99
N LEU A 179 -15.20 -14.24 4.77
CA LEU A 179 -15.69 -15.62 4.88
C LEU A 179 -17.03 -15.70 5.63
N ALA A 180 -17.23 -14.90 6.67
CA ALA A 180 -18.47 -14.87 7.44
C ALA A 180 -19.68 -14.35 6.64
N ASP A 181 -19.46 -13.58 5.57
CA ASP A 181 -20.53 -13.20 4.64
C ASP A 181 -21.08 -14.41 3.87
N LEU A 182 -20.35 -15.54 3.85
CA LEU A 182 -20.73 -16.79 3.22
C LEU A 182 -21.39 -17.80 4.18
N ASP A 183 -21.44 -17.50 5.49
CA ASP A 183 -22.20 -18.28 6.49
C ASP A 183 -23.70 -18.00 6.30
N ASP A 184 -24.38 -18.93 5.64
CA ASP A 184 -25.78 -18.76 5.26
C ASP A 184 -26.73 -19.09 6.42
N ASN A 185 -26.25 -19.85 7.41
CA ASN A 185 -27.04 -20.35 8.52
C ASN A 185 -26.82 -19.54 9.83
N PHE A 186 -25.81 -18.68 9.85
CA PHE A 186 -25.39 -17.80 10.94
C PHE A 186 -24.99 -18.53 12.24
N ASP A 187 -24.41 -19.72 12.13
CA ASP A 187 -23.93 -20.49 13.29
C ASP A 187 -22.50 -20.15 13.71
N GLY A 188 -21.81 -19.29 12.94
CA GLY A 188 -20.46 -18.83 13.22
C GLY A 188 -19.36 -19.80 12.77
N ILE A 189 -19.73 -20.78 11.94
CA ILE A 189 -18.83 -21.75 11.32
C ILE A 189 -19.11 -21.73 9.82
N PHE A 190 -18.06 -21.77 9.00
CA PHE A 190 -18.21 -22.08 7.58
C PHE A 190 -17.98 -23.58 7.37
N ASP A 191 -19.03 -24.31 6.97
CA ASP A 191 -19.01 -25.76 6.77
C ASP A 191 -19.90 -26.25 5.61
N GLN A 192 -20.08 -27.57 5.49
CA GLN A 192 -20.88 -28.20 4.44
C GLN A 192 -22.37 -27.78 4.41
N ASN A 193 -22.88 -27.11 5.45
CA ASN A 193 -24.23 -26.59 5.50
C ASN A 193 -24.36 -25.22 4.80
N ASP A 194 -23.25 -24.60 4.41
CA ASP A 194 -23.22 -23.35 3.66
C ASP A 194 -23.23 -23.60 2.15
N SER A 195 -23.99 -22.78 1.40
CA SER A 195 -24.24 -23.03 -0.02
C SER A 195 -22.97 -22.97 -0.88
N LEU A 196 -21.97 -22.19 -0.44
CA LEU A 196 -20.71 -21.98 -1.16
C LEU A 196 -19.58 -22.90 -0.71
N TRP A 197 -19.80 -23.83 0.22
CA TRP A 197 -18.79 -24.79 0.69
C TRP A 197 -18.07 -25.50 -0.46
N ASN A 198 -18.83 -25.94 -1.47
CA ASN A 198 -18.29 -26.67 -2.62
C ASN A 198 -17.66 -25.77 -3.70
N SER A 199 -17.72 -24.46 -3.54
CA SER A 199 -17.15 -23.48 -4.47
C SER A 199 -15.78 -22.99 -4.01
N LEU A 200 -15.42 -23.19 -2.74
CA LEU A 200 -14.13 -22.76 -2.22
C LEU A 200 -13.06 -23.81 -2.47
N GLU A 201 -11.84 -23.32 -2.62
CA GLU A 201 -10.65 -24.13 -2.87
C GLU A 201 -9.52 -23.71 -1.93
N LEU A 202 -8.50 -24.55 -1.86
CA LEU A 202 -7.23 -24.32 -1.23
C LEU A 202 -6.20 -24.15 -2.34
N TRP A 203 -5.54 -23.00 -2.37
CA TRP A 203 -4.40 -22.79 -3.26
C TRP A 203 -3.10 -23.06 -2.50
N ILE A 204 -2.42 -24.13 -2.90
CA ILE A 204 -1.10 -24.51 -2.41
C ILE A 204 -0.11 -24.20 -3.52
N ASP A 205 0.48 -23.00 -3.46
CA ASP A 205 1.56 -22.60 -4.35
C ASP A 205 2.83 -23.38 -3.98
N ALA A 206 3.09 -24.46 -4.71
CA ALA A 206 4.13 -25.43 -4.39
C ALA A 206 5.51 -24.94 -4.83
N ASN A 207 5.55 -24.17 -5.91
CA ASN A 207 6.79 -23.65 -6.49
C ASN A 207 7.16 -22.25 -5.96
N LYS A 208 6.21 -21.57 -5.32
CA LYS A 208 6.32 -20.25 -4.67
C LYS A 208 6.61 -19.14 -5.66
N ASP A 209 5.88 -19.10 -6.77
CA ASP A 209 6.01 -18.07 -7.79
C ASP A 209 4.84 -17.08 -7.84
N GLY A 210 3.81 -17.28 -7.02
CA GLY A 210 2.63 -16.42 -6.97
C GLY A 210 1.66 -16.63 -8.13
N ILE A 211 1.82 -17.69 -8.91
CA ILE A 211 0.98 -18.01 -10.07
C ILE A 211 0.26 -19.33 -9.79
N THR A 212 -1.04 -19.39 -10.08
CA THR A 212 -1.77 -20.66 -10.00
C THR A 212 -1.35 -21.60 -11.13
N ASP A 213 -0.65 -22.67 -10.78
CA ASP A 213 -0.28 -23.75 -11.70
C ASP A 213 -1.27 -24.95 -11.68
N ASP A 214 -1.20 -25.76 -12.73
CA ASP A 214 -1.94 -27.02 -12.82
C ASP A 214 -1.60 -27.94 -11.64
N GLY A 215 -2.60 -28.25 -10.82
CA GLY A 215 -2.47 -29.13 -9.65
C GLY A 215 -2.22 -28.42 -8.33
N GLU A 216 -2.27 -27.08 -8.30
CA GLU A 216 -2.14 -26.30 -7.07
C GLU A 216 -3.47 -25.93 -6.39
N LEU A 217 -4.59 -26.06 -7.11
CA LEU A 217 -5.93 -25.86 -6.57
C LEU A 217 -6.55 -27.18 -6.11
N TYR A 218 -7.01 -27.20 -4.86
CA TYR A 218 -7.66 -28.34 -4.22
C TYR A 218 -9.01 -27.93 -3.69
N LYS A 219 -10.08 -28.67 -3.99
CA LYS A 219 -11.40 -28.35 -3.44
C LYS A 219 -11.41 -28.41 -1.92
N LEU A 220 -11.97 -27.39 -1.27
CA LEU A 220 -12.10 -27.35 0.18
C LEU A 220 -12.88 -28.58 0.70
N SER A 221 -13.96 -28.93 0.02
CA SER A 221 -14.81 -30.09 0.32
C SER A 221 -14.10 -31.44 0.23
N GLU A 222 -12.97 -31.53 -0.47
CA GLU A 222 -12.18 -32.75 -0.67
C GLU A 222 -10.87 -32.73 0.14
N SER A 223 -10.56 -31.63 0.83
CA SER A 223 -9.28 -31.41 1.55
C SER A 223 -9.14 -32.18 2.87
N GLY A 224 -10.26 -32.65 3.44
CA GLY A 224 -10.30 -33.23 4.78
C GLY A 224 -10.63 -32.21 5.88
N ILE A 225 -10.77 -30.92 5.56
CA ILE A 225 -11.34 -29.91 6.46
C ILE A 225 -12.85 -30.16 6.59
N SER A 226 -13.37 -30.05 7.81
CA SER A 226 -14.80 -30.23 8.12
C SER A 226 -15.51 -28.94 8.50
N ALA A 227 -14.79 -27.96 9.07
CA ALA A 227 -15.33 -26.68 9.50
C ALA A 227 -14.23 -25.63 9.68
N ILE A 228 -14.56 -24.36 9.38
CA ILE A 228 -13.71 -23.20 9.65
C ILE A 228 -14.45 -22.29 10.64
N ASN A 229 -13.82 -21.98 11.78
CA ASN A 229 -14.43 -21.10 12.77
C ASN A 229 -14.29 -19.63 12.35
N LEU A 230 -15.39 -18.88 12.41
CA LEU A 230 -15.44 -17.47 11.99
C LEU A 230 -15.14 -16.49 13.13
N THR A 231 -15.18 -16.97 14.38
CA THR A 231 -14.76 -16.16 15.53
C THR A 231 -13.24 -16.16 15.60
N TYR A 232 -12.63 -14.99 15.45
CA TYR A 232 -11.18 -14.82 15.48
C TYR A 232 -10.72 -14.02 16.71
N LYS A 233 -9.41 -14.10 16.99
CA LYS A 233 -8.73 -13.29 18.01
C LYS A 233 -7.80 -12.29 17.34
N GLU A 234 -7.80 -11.07 17.84
CA GLU A 234 -6.91 -9.99 17.41
C GLU A 234 -5.61 -10.01 18.22
N ASN A 235 -4.75 -11.00 17.96
CA ASN A 235 -3.46 -11.18 18.63
C ASN A 235 -2.29 -10.98 17.65
N GLY A 236 -2.34 -9.85 16.94
CA GLY A 236 -1.41 -9.46 15.90
C GLY A 236 0.07 -9.57 16.31
N PHE A 237 0.89 -10.21 15.49
CA PHE A 237 2.35 -10.10 15.60
C PHE A 237 3.01 -9.99 14.23
N LYS A 238 4.13 -9.26 14.15
CA LYS A 238 4.98 -9.20 12.96
C LYS A 238 6.06 -10.26 13.06
N ASP A 239 6.18 -11.11 12.05
CA ASP A 239 7.20 -12.16 12.01
C ASP A 239 8.57 -11.63 11.53
N ILE A 240 9.56 -12.52 11.47
CA ILE A 240 10.92 -12.17 11.05
C ILE A 240 11.03 -11.78 9.58
N ASN A 241 10.04 -12.18 8.77
CA ASN A 241 9.98 -11.92 7.34
C ASN A 241 9.26 -10.61 7.02
N GLY A 242 8.71 -9.94 8.04
CA GLY A 242 8.06 -8.65 7.91
C GLY A 242 6.56 -8.73 7.67
N ASN A 243 5.97 -9.93 7.67
CA ASN A 243 4.53 -10.14 7.51
C ASN A 243 3.82 -10.08 8.87
N ILE A 244 2.58 -9.62 8.91
CA ILE A 244 1.81 -9.48 10.15
C ILE A 244 0.72 -10.56 10.20
N HIS A 245 0.75 -11.40 11.23
CA HIS A 245 -0.27 -12.40 11.53
C HIS A 245 -1.33 -11.72 12.38
N GLY A 246 -2.33 -11.09 11.77
CA GLY A 246 -3.19 -10.11 12.45
C GLY A 246 -4.37 -10.71 13.22
N PHE A 247 -5.08 -11.64 12.58
CA PHE A 247 -6.24 -12.31 13.16
C PHE A 247 -6.08 -13.82 13.08
N GLU A 248 -6.41 -14.54 14.14
CA GLU A 248 -6.26 -16.01 14.19
C GLU A 248 -7.58 -16.66 14.63
N SER A 249 -7.93 -17.76 13.95
CA SER A 249 -8.97 -18.69 14.37
C SER A 249 -8.52 -20.15 14.13
N SER A 250 -9.46 -21.07 14.09
CA SER A 250 -9.22 -22.52 14.04
C SER A 250 -9.94 -23.21 12.89
N VAL A 251 -9.30 -24.25 12.37
CA VAL A 251 -9.84 -25.17 11.36
C VAL A 251 -9.99 -26.54 11.99
N LEU A 252 -11.17 -27.15 11.85
CA LEU A 252 -11.45 -28.52 12.29
C LEU A 252 -11.28 -29.48 11.10
N TRP A 253 -10.61 -30.59 11.35
CA TRP A 253 -10.37 -31.63 10.35
C TRP A 253 -11.27 -32.85 10.61
N ASN A 254 -11.56 -33.62 9.56
CA ASN A 254 -12.38 -34.83 9.62
C ASN A 254 -11.83 -35.91 10.55
N ASN A 255 -10.52 -35.89 10.80
CA ASN A 255 -9.85 -36.81 11.75
C ASN A 255 -9.97 -36.34 13.23
N GLY A 256 -10.58 -35.18 13.48
CA GLY A 256 -10.75 -34.57 14.80
C GLY A 256 -9.61 -33.63 15.22
N ASP A 257 -8.57 -33.49 14.40
CA ASP A 257 -7.48 -32.54 14.67
C ASP A 257 -7.96 -31.10 14.46
N THR A 258 -7.22 -30.16 15.06
CA THR A 258 -7.47 -28.72 14.90
C THR A 258 -6.18 -28.01 14.56
N THR A 259 -6.18 -27.25 13.47
CA THR A 259 -5.07 -26.36 13.08
C THR A 259 -5.54 -24.92 13.05
N LYS A 260 -4.66 -24.02 12.60
CA LYS A 260 -4.91 -22.58 12.57
C LYS A 260 -5.37 -22.13 11.19
N ILE A 261 -6.17 -21.06 11.20
CA ILE A 261 -6.36 -20.18 10.04
C ILE A 261 -6.01 -18.77 10.49
N VAL A 262 -5.23 -18.05 9.69
CA VAL A 262 -4.70 -16.74 10.03
C VAL A 262 -4.94 -15.78 8.88
N ASP A 263 -5.40 -14.58 9.23
CA ASP A 263 -5.48 -13.42 8.35
C ASP A 263 -4.11 -12.71 8.37
N VAL A 264 -3.35 -12.83 7.30
CA VAL A 264 -1.96 -12.34 7.23
C VAL A 264 -1.88 -11.10 6.36
N PHE A 265 -1.28 -10.04 6.88
CA PHE A 265 -0.97 -8.82 6.15
C PHE A 265 0.46 -8.96 5.60
N PHE A 266 0.58 -9.16 4.28
CA PHE A 266 1.89 -9.35 3.65
C PHE A 266 2.65 -8.05 3.53
N ALA A 267 3.95 -8.07 3.77
CA ALA A 267 4.80 -6.98 3.29
C ALA A 267 4.67 -6.90 1.76
N VAL A 268 4.35 -5.72 1.23
CA VAL A 268 4.23 -5.45 -0.21
C VAL A 268 5.09 -4.25 -0.53
N ASP A 269 5.92 -4.34 -1.57
CA ASP A 269 6.65 -3.20 -2.10
C ASP A 269 5.97 -2.68 -3.37
N LYS A 270 5.14 -1.66 -3.20
CA LYS A 270 4.43 -1.02 -4.31
C LYS A 270 5.36 -0.28 -5.28
N ASN A 271 6.67 -0.16 -5.03
CA ASN A 271 7.61 0.41 -6.00
C ASN A 271 8.16 -0.64 -6.98
N ILE A 272 7.99 -1.93 -6.70
CA ILE A 272 8.46 -3.03 -7.52
C ILE A 272 7.25 -3.75 -8.11
N GLN A 273 6.88 -3.35 -9.34
CA GLN A 273 5.63 -3.73 -9.98
C GLN A 273 5.87 -4.37 -11.36
N MET A 274 4.91 -5.19 -11.80
CA MET A 274 4.76 -5.60 -13.20
C MET A 274 3.30 -5.42 -13.63
N GLU A 275 3.04 -5.10 -14.90
CA GLU A 275 1.67 -5.14 -15.42
C GLU A 275 1.16 -6.60 -15.41
N SER A 276 -0.02 -6.84 -14.84
CA SER A 276 -0.66 -8.15 -14.91
C SER A 276 -0.91 -8.52 -16.37
N LEU A 277 -0.26 -9.58 -16.85
CA LEU A 277 -0.48 -10.10 -18.20
C LEU A 277 -1.81 -10.87 -18.25
N ASN A 278 -2.92 -10.14 -18.21
CA ASN A 278 -4.19 -10.68 -18.66
C ASN A 278 -4.08 -10.98 -20.16
N SER A 279 -3.97 -12.27 -20.50
CA SER A 279 -3.79 -12.78 -21.86
C SER A 279 -5.07 -12.65 -22.72
N ASN A 280 -5.67 -11.47 -22.74
CA ASN A 280 -6.64 -11.08 -23.76
C ASN A 280 -5.96 -10.11 -24.74
N ILE A 281 -5.21 -10.68 -25.69
CA ILE A 281 -4.92 -9.95 -26.93
C ILE A 281 -6.23 -9.85 -27.69
N ASP A 282 -6.91 -8.72 -27.56
CA ASP A 282 -8.00 -8.35 -28.45
C ASP A 282 -7.37 -8.06 -29.84
N ILE A 283 -7.20 -9.10 -30.65
CA ILE A 283 -6.90 -8.93 -32.07
C ILE A 283 -8.18 -8.39 -32.71
N ILE A 284 -8.37 -7.08 -32.62
CA ILE A 284 -9.28 -6.36 -33.51
C ILE A 284 -8.65 -6.46 -34.89
N GLY A 285 -8.97 -7.55 -35.60
CA GLY A 285 -8.71 -7.70 -37.01
C GLY A 285 -9.47 -6.60 -37.74
N ILE A 286 -8.77 -5.50 -38.06
CA ILE A 286 -9.28 -4.50 -38.99
C ILE A 286 -9.40 -5.22 -40.33
N ASN A 287 -10.63 -5.59 -40.69
CA ASN A 287 -10.98 -6.09 -42.03
C ASN A 287 -10.80 -4.93 -43.03
N ASN A 288 -9.56 -4.66 -43.41
CA ASN A 288 -9.25 -3.81 -44.54
C ASN A 288 -9.13 -4.70 -45.78
N THR A 289 -10.27 -4.81 -46.47
CA THR A 289 -10.41 -4.85 -47.93
C THR A 289 -9.23 -5.44 -48.72
N PHE A 290 -9.36 -6.69 -49.15
CA PHE A 290 -8.85 -7.12 -50.45
C PHE A 290 -10.01 -7.50 -51.35
N SER A 291 -10.55 -6.48 -52.00
CA SER A 291 -11.28 -6.63 -53.26
C SER A 291 -10.29 -7.01 -54.37
N GLU A 292 -10.65 -8.07 -55.10
CA GLU A 292 -10.22 -8.43 -56.46
C GLU A 292 -8.78 -8.93 -56.70
N ILE A 293 -8.68 -10.15 -57.24
CA ILE A 293 -8.17 -10.50 -58.61
C ILE A 293 -8.30 -12.05 -58.72
N ILE A 294 -9.38 -12.56 -59.33
CA ILE A 294 -9.52 -13.04 -60.73
C ILE A 294 -8.97 -14.45 -60.97
N LEU A 295 -9.93 -15.34 -61.31
CA LEU A 295 -9.90 -16.66 -61.98
C LEU A 295 -9.06 -17.80 -61.40
#